data_AF-A0A7S2I6T2-F1
#
_entry.id   AF-A0A7S2I6T2-F1
#
_cell.length_a   1.000
_cell.length_b   1.000
_cell.length_c   1.000
_cell.angle_alpha   90.00
_cell.angle_beta   90.00
_cell.angle_gamma   90.00
#
_symmetry.space_group_name_H-M   'P 1'
#
loop_
_entity.id
_entity.type
_entity.pdbx_description
1 polymer ?
#
loop_
_entity_poly.entity_id
_entity_poly.type
_entity_poly.pdbx_seq_one_letter_code
_entity_poly.pdbx_strand_id
1 'polypeptide(L)'
;MPGPISATCVRVAAAAALLCTFANALPAKVRGRQLIVEGKPLHMKGVNWNPVPRGAKHPDGLDYAGFVDLDAKLMNESGINVLRTYEPLTNRTVLDKLWEMGIQVVNTVWASGYDPMKNITERVEAVKDHKAILMWSVGNEWNFNRCYVSWMSFNDCLRKVREAVQTVKAADTTHPVATVYGTLPSRHTIAQLPEVDIWGINHYDGLHMQGMLWRWSQMSGLPVFLGEYGADSYN
;
A
#
# COMPACT_ATOMS: atom_id res chain seq x y z
N MET A 1 -23.70 -35.90 44.92
CA MET A 1 -22.98 -34.80 44.23
C MET A 1 -22.09 -35.43 43.17
N PRO A 2 -22.15 -34.98 41.91
CA PRO A 2 -21.39 -35.60 40.84
C PRO A 2 -19.90 -35.24 40.92
N GLY A 3 -19.05 -36.28 40.86
CA GLY A 3 -17.85 -36.31 40.04
C GLY A 3 -16.56 -35.60 40.49
N PRO A 4 -15.48 -36.35 40.78
CA PRO A 4 -14.09 -35.91 40.69
C PRO A 4 -13.57 -36.08 39.25
N ILE A 5 -12.72 -35.19 38.71
CA ILE A 5 -11.97 -35.50 37.48
C ILE A 5 -10.53 -34.96 37.57
N SER A 6 -9.62 -35.92 37.73
CA SER A 6 -8.19 -35.86 37.45
C SER A 6 -7.95 -35.58 35.97
N ALA A 7 -7.05 -34.64 35.66
CA ALA A 7 -6.65 -34.36 34.28
C ALA A 7 -5.73 -35.48 33.76
N THR A 8 -6.31 -36.41 33.01
CA THR A 8 -5.57 -37.41 32.24
C THR A 8 -5.05 -36.75 30.96
N CYS A 9 -3.73 -36.73 30.77
CA CYS A 9 -3.08 -36.29 29.55
C CYS A 9 -3.33 -37.34 28.44
N VAL A 10 -4.29 -37.07 27.55
CA VAL A 10 -4.48 -37.86 26.33
C VAL A 10 -3.61 -37.25 25.23
N ARG A 11 -2.54 -37.96 24.87
CA ARG A 11 -1.81 -37.74 23.62
C ARG A 11 -2.70 -38.17 22.46
N VAL A 12 -3.33 -37.22 21.77
CA VAL A 12 -3.82 -37.42 20.40
C VAL A 12 -2.91 -36.61 19.49
N ALA A 13 -2.13 -37.31 18.68
CA ALA A 13 -1.43 -36.72 17.55
C ALA A 13 -2.47 -36.33 16.49
N ALA A 14 -2.99 -35.11 16.60
CA ALA A 14 -3.68 -34.45 15.51
C ALA A 14 -2.75 -33.33 15.03
N ALA A 15 -2.47 -33.30 13.73
CA ALA A 15 -1.80 -32.16 13.10
C ALA A 15 -2.62 -30.91 13.45
N ALA A 16 -2.10 -30.11 14.38
CA ALA A 16 -2.62 -28.78 14.62
C ALA A 16 -2.32 -27.98 13.35
N ALA A 17 -3.28 -27.94 12.43
CA ALA A 17 -3.40 -26.77 11.58
C ALA A 17 -3.45 -25.59 12.56
N LEU A 18 -2.37 -24.83 12.64
CA LEU A 18 -2.44 -23.48 13.18
C LEU A 18 -3.45 -22.78 12.28
N LEU A 19 -4.72 -22.80 12.69
CA LEU A 19 -5.63 -21.74 12.36
C LEU A 19 -4.98 -20.51 12.99
N CYS A 20 -4.14 -19.83 12.20
CA CYS A 20 -3.89 -18.42 12.39
C CYS A 20 -5.27 -17.79 12.32
N THR A 21 -5.90 -17.65 13.48
CA THR A 21 -7.00 -16.73 13.66
C THR A 21 -6.48 -15.41 13.14
N PHE A 22 -7.02 -14.93 12.00
CA PHE A 22 -6.78 -13.58 11.51
C PHE A 22 -7.33 -12.63 12.58
N ALA A 23 -6.50 -12.33 13.57
CA ALA A 23 -6.82 -11.35 14.59
C ALA A 23 -6.95 -10.01 13.85
N ASN A 24 -8.04 -9.30 14.07
CA ASN A 24 -8.24 -7.98 13.47
C ASN A 24 -7.37 -6.97 14.21
N ALA A 25 -6.40 -6.36 13.53
CA ALA A 25 -5.76 -5.15 14.00
C ALA A 25 -5.29 -4.18 12.90
N LEU A 26 -6.14 -4.03 11.89
CA LEU A 26 -6.31 -2.76 11.21
C LEU A 26 -7.22 -1.85 12.04
N PRO A 27 -6.96 -0.53 12.02
CA PRO A 27 -6.18 0.19 11.01
C PRO A 27 -4.70 0.27 11.36
N ALA A 28 -3.87 0.33 10.33
CA ALA A 28 -2.45 0.63 10.52
C ALA A 28 -2.26 2.06 11.06
N LYS A 29 -1.24 2.26 11.89
CA LYS A 29 -0.94 3.57 12.48
C LYS A 29 0.52 3.93 12.29
N VAL A 30 0.79 5.21 12.03
CA VAL A 30 2.15 5.72 12.00
C VAL A 30 2.60 6.05 13.43
N ARG A 31 3.76 5.53 13.84
CA ARG A 31 4.43 5.89 15.09
C ARG A 31 5.90 6.16 14.82
N GLY A 32 6.31 7.43 14.89
CA GLY A 32 7.64 7.83 14.47
C GLY A 32 7.88 7.41 13.02
N ARG A 33 8.95 6.64 12.75
CA ARG A 33 9.28 6.13 11.41
C ARG A 33 8.76 4.73 11.13
N GLN A 34 7.78 4.25 11.88
CA GLN A 34 7.24 2.90 11.73
C GLN A 34 5.76 2.92 11.38
N LEU A 35 5.37 2.03 10.48
CA LEU A 35 3.99 1.63 10.28
C LEU A 35 3.69 0.49 11.24
N ILE A 36 2.68 0.66 12.09
CA ILE A 36 2.30 -0.27 13.15
C ILE A 36 0.99 -0.97 12.77
N VAL A 37 1.01 -2.29 12.76
CA VAL A 37 -0.16 -3.16 12.57
C VAL A 37 -0.18 -4.13 13.74
N GLU A 38 -1.32 -4.28 14.43
CA GLU A 38 -1.43 -5.14 15.63
C GLU A 38 -0.44 -4.78 16.75
N GLY A 39 -0.16 -3.49 16.91
CA GLY A 39 0.77 -2.99 17.92
C GLY A 39 2.24 -3.32 17.64
N LYS A 40 2.56 -3.91 16.48
CA LYS A 40 3.92 -4.27 16.08
C LYS A 40 4.34 -3.52 14.81
N PRO A 41 5.63 -3.17 14.65
CA PRO A 41 6.13 -2.64 13.39
C PRO A 41 5.93 -3.66 12.25
N LEU A 42 5.30 -3.22 11.17
CA LEU A 42 5.13 -4.00 9.96
C LEU A 42 6.41 -3.92 9.12
N HIS A 43 6.99 -5.08 8.78
CA HIS A 43 7.96 -5.18 7.70
C HIS A 43 7.20 -5.44 6.40
N MET A 44 7.13 -4.44 5.52
CA MET A 44 6.48 -4.58 4.21
C MET A 44 7.39 -5.37 3.25
N LYS A 45 6.98 -6.59 2.92
CA LYS A 45 7.54 -7.38 1.82
C LYS A 45 6.62 -7.17 0.63
N GLY A 46 6.90 -6.08 -0.08
CA GLY A 46 6.01 -5.48 -1.06
C GLY A 46 6.19 -5.99 -2.48
N VAL A 47 5.12 -5.94 -3.28
CA VAL A 47 5.19 -5.98 -4.74
C VAL A 47 4.23 -4.95 -5.34
N ASN A 48 4.57 -4.34 -6.48
CA ASN A 48 3.61 -3.59 -7.27
C ASN A 48 2.81 -4.55 -8.16
N TRP A 49 1.49 -4.51 -8.08
CA TRP A 49 0.61 -5.44 -8.81
C TRP A 49 -0.25 -4.69 -9.83
N ASN A 50 -0.12 -5.08 -11.10
CA ASN A 50 -0.77 -4.46 -12.25
C ASN A 50 -1.13 -5.53 -13.31
N PRO A 51 -2.10 -6.42 -13.02
CA PRO A 51 -2.39 -7.57 -13.87
C PRO A 51 -3.06 -7.12 -15.18
N VAL A 52 -2.30 -7.14 -16.27
CA VAL A 52 -2.77 -6.84 -17.63
C VAL A 52 -2.46 -8.05 -18.51
N PRO A 53 -3.47 -8.70 -19.12
CA PRO A 53 -3.27 -9.87 -19.95
C PRO A 53 -2.50 -9.51 -21.23
N ARG A 54 -1.82 -10.52 -21.80
CA ARG A 54 -1.07 -10.38 -23.05
C ARG A 54 -1.96 -9.80 -24.15
N GLY A 55 -1.51 -8.72 -24.77
CA GLY A 55 -2.22 -8.03 -25.85
C GLY A 55 -3.13 -6.88 -25.38
N ALA A 56 -3.41 -6.77 -24.09
CA ALA A 56 -4.10 -5.63 -23.51
C ALA A 56 -3.11 -4.53 -23.06
N LYS A 57 -3.64 -3.37 -22.64
CA LYS A 57 -2.83 -2.20 -22.23
C LYS A 57 -3.36 -1.63 -20.94
N HIS A 58 -2.46 -1.21 -20.07
CA HIS A 58 -2.84 -0.43 -18.88
C HIS A 58 -3.34 0.98 -19.29
N PRO A 59 -4.35 1.55 -18.60
CA PRO A 59 -5.14 0.91 -17.54
C PRO A 59 -6.33 0.07 -18.06
N ASP A 60 -6.79 0.30 -19.30
CA ASP A 60 -8.05 -0.27 -19.83
C ASP A 60 -8.13 -1.82 -19.79
N GLY A 61 -6.98 -2.48 -19.86
CA GLY A 61 -6.82 -3.93 -19.84
C GLY A 61 -6.63 -4.53 -18.46
N LEU A 62 -6.72 -3.76 -17.38
CA LEU A 62 -6.54 -4.29 -16.04
C LEU A 62 -7.60 -5.34 -15.70
N ASP A 63 -7.13 -6.50 -15.24
CA ASP A 63 -7.99 -7.61 -14.84
C ASP A 63 -7.58 -8.18 -13.47
N TYR A 64 -7.90 -7.44 -12.41
CA TYR A 64 -7.64 -7.93 -11.05
C TYR A 64 -8.39 -9.23 -10.74
N ALA A 65 -9.64 -9.36 -11.19
CA ALA A 65 -10.50 -10.48 -10.85
C ALA A 65 -10.09 -11.79 -11.54
N GLY A 66 -9.63 -11.72 -12.80
CA GLY A 66 -9.16 -12.87 -13.55
C GLY A 66 -7.79 -13.41 -13.08
N PHE A 67 -6.98 -12.57 -12.44
CA PHE A 67 -5.61 -12.93 -12.06
C PHE A 67 -5.41 -13.18 -10.56
N VAL A 68 -6.27 -12.63 -9.69
CA VAL A 68 -6.07 -12.68 -8.22
C VAL A 68 -5.85 -14.09 -7.67
N ASP A 69 -6.55 -15.11 -8.16
CA ASP A 69 -6.43 -16.46 -7.62
C ASP A 69 -5.01 -17.04 -7.79
N LEU A 70 -4.43 -16.85 -8.98
CA LEU A 70 -3.08 -17.31 -9.28
C LEU A 70 -2.05 -16.40 -8.61
N ASP A 71 -2.19 -15.09 -8.77
CA ASP A 71 -1.19 -14.12 -8.35
C ASP A 71 -1.10 -14.04 -6.82
N ALA A 72 -2.24 -14.05 -6.10
CA ALA A 72 -2.25 -14.03 -4.63
C ALA A 72 -1.60 -15.29 -4.05
N LYS A 73 -1.82 -16.46 -4.67
CA LYS A 73 -1.15 -17.70 -4.28
C LYS A 73 0.36 -17.60 -4.47
N LEU A 74 0.83 -17.13 -5.64
CA LEU A 74 2.27 -16.98 -5.91
C LEU A 74 2.92 -15.94 -4.98
N MET A 75 2.23 -14.84 -4.71
CA MET A 75 2.68 -13.82 -3.75
C MET A 75 2.83 -14.41 -2.34
N ASN A 76 1.82 -15.13 -1.86
CA ASN A 76 1.87 -15.78 -0.55
C ASN A 76 3.00 -16.81 -0.45
N GLU A 77 3.16 -17.67 -1.46
CA GLU A 77 4.24 -18.67 -1.54
C GLU A 77 5.64 -18.03 -1.55
N SER A 78 5.75 -16.80 -2.07
CA SER A 78 6.98 -16.01 -2.08
C SER A 78 7.19 -15.20 -0.79
N GLY A 79 6.26 -15.26 0.16
CA GLY A 79 6.30 -14.53 1.42
C GLY A 79 5.99 -13.04 1.31
N ILE A 80 5.34 -12.60 0.23
CA ILE A 80 4.81 -11.24 0.06
C ILE A 80 3.62 -11.06 1.01
N ASN A 81 3.60 -9.96 1.75
CA ASN A 81 2.53 -9.63 2.70
C ASN A 81 1.82 -8.31 2.40
N VAL A 82 2.35 -7.53 1.45
CA VAL A 82 1.76 -6.27 1.01
C VAL A 82 1.87 -6.17 -0.50
N LEU A 83 0.83 -5.67 -1.16
CA LEU A 83 0.92 -5.21 -2.54
C LEU A 83 0.53 -3.74 -2.66
N ARG A 84 1.01 -3.08 -3.71
CA ARG A 84 0.57 -1.74 -4.13
C ARG A 84 -0.05 -1.81 -5.52
N THR A 85 -1.20 -1.18 -5.70
CA THR A 85 -1.83 -1.03 -7.03
C THR A 85 -1.45 0.31 -7.66
N TYR A 86 -1.44 0.39 -8.99
CA TYR A 86 -1.31 1.66 -9.72
C TYR A 86 -2.66 2.35 -9.95
N GLU A 87 -3.72 1.56 -10.04
CA GLU A 87 -5.10 2.02 -10.18
C GLU A 87 -5.94 1.61 -8.96
N PRO A 88 -7.11 2.27 -8.75
CA PRO A 88 -8.02 1.92 -7.67
C PRO A 88 -8.50 0.47 -7.72
N LEU A 89 -8.38 -0.21 -6.58
CA LEU A 89 -8.97 -1.53 -6.37
C LEU A 89 -10.18 -1.42 -5.43
N THR A 90 -11.38 -1.40 -6.02
CA THR A 90 -12.67 -1.34 -5.29
C THR A 90 -13.45 -2.65 -5.34
N ASN A 91 -12.97 -3.66 -6.08
CA ASN A 91 -13.60 -4.97 -6.13
C ASN A 91 -13.35 -5.73 -4.82
N ARG A 92 -14.40 -5.82 -3.99
CA ARG A 92 -14.33 -6.48 -2.68
C ARG A 92 -14.00 -7.97 -2.76
N THR A 93 -14.49 -8.70 -3.77
CA THR A 93 -14.14 -10.11 -3.95
C THR A 93 -12.64 -10.30 -4.19
N VAL A 94 -11.99 -9.39 -4.92
CA VAL A 94 -10.53 -9.42 -5.08
C VAL A 94 -9.84 -9.15 -3.74
N LEU A 95 -10.31 -8.15 -2.99
CA LEU A 95 -9.75 -7.81 -1.68
C LEU A 95 -9.92 -8.95 -0.66
N ASP A 96 -11.05 -9.65 -0.67
CA ASP A 96 -11.31 -10.83 0.17
C ASP A 96 -10.26 -11.92 -0.11
N LYS A 97 -10.02 -12.25 -1.39
CA LYS A 97 -9.01 -13.25 -1.79
C LYS A 97 -7.60 -12.85 -1.39
N LEU A 98 -7.24 -11.58 -1.53
CA LEU A 98 -5.94 -11.07 -1.07
C LEU A 98 -5.82 -11.20 0.46
N TRP A 99 -6.87 -10.85 1.20
CA TRP A 99 -6.91 -10.95 2.65
C TRP A 99 -6.81 -12.39 3.15
N GLU A 100 -7.52 -13.33 2.52
CA GLU A 100 -7.43 -14.77 2.82
C GLU A 100 -6.00 -15.32 2.64
N MET A 101 -5.23 -14.73 1.72
CA MET A 101 -3.81 -15.03 1.49
C MET A 101 -2.86 -14.24 2.40
N GLY A 102 -3.39 -13.48 3.36
CA GLY A 102 -2.58 -12.66 4.29
C GLY A 102 -1.89 -11.47 3.61
N ILE A 103 -2.42 -10.99 2.49
CA ILE A 103 -1.86 -9.87 1.72
C ILE A 103 -2.69 -8.61 2.00
N GLN A 104 -2.01 -7.55 2.44
CA GLN A 104 -2.60 -6.23 2.62
C GLN A 104 -2.31 -5.32 1.42
N VAL A 105 -3.09 -4.24 1.27
CA VAL A 105 -3.11 -3.43 0.06
C VAL A 105 -2.81 -1.97 0.37
N VAL A 106 -1.77 -1.44 -0.29
CA VAL A 106 -1.55 -0.01 -0.49
C VAL A 106 -2.37 0.39 -1.72
N ASN A 107 -3.58 0.87 -1.49
CA ASN A 107 -4.57 1.07 -2.56
C ASN A 107 -4.43 2.47 -3.16
N THR A 108 -4.09 2.57 -4.45
CA THR A 108 -4.02 3.87 -5.12
C THR A 108 -5.42 4.39 -5.41
N VAL A 109 -5.82 5.51 -4.82
CA VAL A 109 -7.17 6.09 -4.98
C VAL A 109 -7.20 7.30 -5.89
N TRP A 110 -6.03 7.81 -6.28
CA TRP A 110 -5.87 8.90 -7.24
C TRP A 110 -4.55 8.74 -7.99
N ALA A 111 -4.59 8.38 -9.27
CA ALA A 111 -3.39 8.11 -10.07
C ALA A 111 -2.95 9.30 -10.94
N SER A 112 -3.90 10.17 -11.35
CA SER A 112 -3.68 11.16 -12.40
C SER A 112 -4.41 12.47 -12.15
N GLY A 113 -3.82 13.58 -12.63
CA GLY A 113 -4.37 14.92 -12.58
C GLY A 113 -5.66 15.13 -13.39
N TYR A 114 -5.98 14.20 -14.30
CA TYR A 114 -7.24 14.16 -15.04
C TYR A 114 -8.40 13.55 -14.24
N ASP A 115 -8.09 12.82 -13.17
CA ASP A 115 -9.07 12.11 -12.37
C ASP A 115 -9.76 13.07 -11.38
N PRO A 116 -11.10 13.23 -11.45
CA PRO A 116 -11.84 14.09 -10.54
C PRO A 116 -11.66 13.71 -9.07
N MET A 117 -11.49 14.70 -8.19
CA MET A 117 -11.34 14.47 -6.74
C MET A 117 -12.54 13.73 -6.12
N LYS A 118 -13.75 13.92 -6.68
CA LYS A 118 -14.96 13.19 -6.24
C LYS A 118 -14.78 11.67 -6.30
N ASN A 119 -14.05 11.17 -7.30
CA ASN A 119 -13.82 9.73 -7.45
C ASN A 119 -12.99 9.18 -6.30
N ILE A 120 -12.12 9.98 -5.68
CA ILE A 120 -11.36 9.58 -4.48
C ILE A 120 -12.32 9.18 -3.37
N THR A 121 -13.29 10.04 -3.05
CA THR A 121 -14.29 9.78 -2.01
C THR A 121 -15.07 8.52 -2.32
N GLU A 122 -15.57 8.36 -3.56
CA GLU A 122 -16.34 7.18 -3.96
C GLU A 122 -15.52 5.87 -3.80
N ARG A 123 -14.24 5.89 -4.17
CA ARG A 123 -13.36 4.71 -4.07
C ARG A 123 -12.98 4.38 -2.63
N VAL A 124 -12.69 5.40 -1.83
CA VAL A 124 -12.40 5.24 -0.40
C VAL A 124 -13.62 4.66 0.31
N GLU A 125 -14.80 5.27 0.16
CA GLU A 125 -16.03 4.80 0.79
C GLU A 125 -16.42 3.37 0.38
N ALA A 126 -16.10 2.95 -0.84
CA ALA A 126 -16.41 1.60 -1.31
C ALA A 126 -15.70 0.48 -0.51
N VAL A 127 -14.50 0.75 0.02
CA VAL A 127 -13.64 -0.30 0.60
C VAL A 127 -12.87 0.10 1.87
N LYS A 128 -13.06 1.30 2.44
CA LYS A 128 -12.32 1.74 3.64
C LYS A 128 -12.52 0.85 4.87
N ASP A 129 -13.62 0.12 4.95
CA ASP A 129 -13.91 -0.84 6.01
C ASP A 129 -13.38 -2.26 5.71
N HIS A 130 -12.75 -2.48 4.55
CA HIS A 130 -12.23 -3.77 4.15
C HIS A 130 -10.88 -4.08 4.83
N LYS A 131 -10.77 -5.27 5.43
CA LYS A 131 -9.58 -5.72 6.19
C LYS A 131 -8.30 -5.87 5.37
N ALA A 132 -8.38 -5.82 4.06
CA ALA A 132 -7.21 -5.84 3.20
C ALA A 132 -6.53 -4.46 3.11
N ILE A 133 -7.26 -3.36 3.38
CA ILE A 133 -6.73 -2.01 3.16
C ILE A 133 -5.71 -1.67 4.25
N LEU A 134 -4.44 -1.54 3.85
CA LEU A 134 -3.37 -1.11 4.75
C LEU A 134 -3.35 0.40 4.89
N MET A 135 -3.34 1.08 3.74
CA MET A 135 -3.22 2.52 3.60
C MET A 135 -3.59 2.96 2.18
N TRP A 136 -3.84 4.26 2.01
CA TRP A 136 -4.15 4.85 0.71
C TRP A 136 -2.90 5.38 0.03
N SER A 137 -2.86 5.35 -1.30
CA SER A 137 -1.79 5.93 -2.12
C SER A 137 -2.35 7.00 -3.05
N VAL A 138 -1.68 8.16 -3.08
CA VAL A 138 -2.00 9.30 -3.94
C VAL A 138 -0.81 9.60 -4.85
N GLY A 139 -1.06 9.51 -6.14
CA GLY A 139 -0.10 9.79 -7.20
C GLY A 139 0.98 8.72 -7.35
N ASN A 140 1.72 8.85 -8.46
CA ASN A 140 2.89 8.04 -8.77
C ASN A 140 3.91 8.92 -9.50
N GLU A 141 5.16 8.99 -9.00
CA GLU A 141 6.26 9.78 -9.59
C GLU A 141 5.85 11.16 -10.11
N TRP A 142 4.95 11.80 -9.37
CA TRP A 142 4.22 12.96 -9.87
C TRP A 142 5.13 14.17 -10.10
N ASN A 143 6.33 14.16 -9.53
CA ASN A 143 7.40 15.12 -9.81
C ASN A 143 7.98 15.03 -11.21
N PHE A 144 8.02 13.85 -11.81
CA PHE A 144 8.54 13.65 -13.16
C PHE A 144 7.44 13.81 -14.21
N ASN A 145 6.28 13.19 -13.96
CA ASN A 145 5.20 13.15 -14.96
C ASN A 145 4.17 14.27 -14.81
N ARG A 146 4.28 15.13 -13.79
CA ARG A 146 3.38 16.26 -13.54
C ARG A 146 1.93 15.78 -13.41
N CYS A 147 1.74 14.75 -12.57
CA CYS A 147 0.47 14.06 -12.35
C CYS A 147 -0.10 13.48 -13.66
N TYR A 148 0.78 13.07 -14.58
CA TYR A 148 0.45 12.65 -15.95
C TYR A 148 -0.29 13.70 -16.80
N VAL A 149 -0.23 14.99 -16.45
CA VAL A 149 -0.85 16.09 -17.20
C VAL A 149 0.22 16.95 -17.87
N SER A 150 0.32 16.88 -19.20
CA SER A 150 1.44 17.46 -19.98
C SER A 150 1.58 18.98 -19.88
N TRP A 151 0.49 19.71 -19.65
CA TRP A 151 0.48 21.16 -19.52
C TRP A 151 0.60 21.65 -18.07
N MET A 152 0.50 20.75 -17.09
CA MET A 152 0.51 21.11 -15.68
C MET A 152 1.94 21.44 -15.23
N SER A 153 2.10 22.46 -14.38
CA SER A 153 3.38 22.72 -13.74
C SER A 153 3.61 21.78 -12.56
N PHE A 154 4.86 21.64 -12.11
CA PHE A 154 5.18 20.90 -10.88
C PHE A 154 4.39 21.44 -9.67
N ASN A 155 4.32 22.76 -9.51
CA ASN A 155 3.62 23.38 -8.38
C ASN A 155 2.11 23.14 -8.43
N ASP A 156 1.51 23.12 -9.62
CA ASP A 156 0.07 22.83 -9.76
C ASP A 156 -0.24 21.36 -9.47
N CYS A 157 0.63 20.44 -9.92
CA CYS A 157 0.53 19.03 -9.58
C CYS A 157 0.70 18.81 -8.07
N LEU A 158 1.67 19.47 -7.42
CA LEU A 158 1.84 19.43 -5.97
C LEU A 158 0.57 19.90 -5.24
N ARG A 159 -0.06 21.00 -5.70
CA ARG A 159 -1.33 21.49 -5.12
C ARG A 159 -2.45 20.45 -5.25
N LYS A 160 -2.54 19.77 -6.41
CA LYS A 160 -3.51 18.67 -6.62
C LYS A 160 -3.22 17.44 -5.75
N VAL A 161 -1.95 17.07 -5.57
CA VAL A 161 -1.58 15.99 -4.65
C VAL A 161 -2.00 16.33 -3.23
N ARG A 162 -1.77 17.57 -2.78
CA ARG A 162 -2.24 18.04 -1.46
C ARG A 162 -3.76 17.93 -1.34
N GLU A 163 -4.50 18.43 -2.33
CA GLU A 163 -5.97 18.36 -2.37
C GLU A 163 -6.47 16.91 -2.34
N ALA A 164 -5.84 16.01 -3.11
CA ALA A 164 -6.18 14.59 -3.12
C ALA A 164 -5.93 13.93 -1.75
N VAL A 165 -4.80 14.19 -1.11
CA VAL A 165 -4.50 13.71 0.26
C VAL A 165 -5.54 14.21 1.26
N GLN A 166 -5.88 15.50 1.22
CA GLN A 166 -6.91 16.09 2.09
C GLN A 166 -8.29 15.46 1.83
N THR A 167 -8.62 15.18 0.56
CA THR A 167 -9.87 14.50 0.18
C THR A 167 -9.94 13.09 0.74
N VAL A 168 -8.85 12.32 0.67
CA VAL A 168 -8.77 10.99 1.31
C VAL A 168 -8.99 11.11 2.81
N LYS A 169 -8.29 12.02 3.49
CA LYS A 169 -8.40 12.19 4.95
C LYS A 169 -9.78 12.66 5.42
N ALA A 170 -10.50 13.39 4.58
CA ALA A 170 -11.89 13.76 4.85
C ALA A 170 -12.84 12.56 4.78
N ALA A 171 -12.60 11.61 3.85
CA ALA A 171 -13.42 10.40 3.68
C ALA A 171 -13.03 9.28 4.67
N ASP A 172 -11.75 9.22 5.06
CA ASP A 172 -11.22 8.18 5.94
C ASP A 172 -10.20 8.76 6.93
N THR A 173 -10.61 8.87 8.18
CA THR A 173 -9.78 9.32 9.31
C THR A 173 -8.97 8.19 9.96
N THR A 174 -9.07 6.98 9.40
CA THR A 174 -8.69 5.72 10.05
C THR A 174 -7.41 5.16 9.45
N HIS A 175 -7.27 5.16 8.12
CA HIS A 175 -6.08 4.65 7.43
C HIS A 175 -5.05 5.76 7.10
N PRO A 176 -3.74 5.46 7.14
CA PRO A 176 -2.71 6.40 6.70
C PRO A 176 -2.83 6.73 5.21
N VAL A 177 -2.34 7.90 4.81
CA VAL A 177 -2.27 8.32 3.41
C VAL A 177 -0.81 8.50 2.99
N ALA A 178 -0.46 7.80 1.91
CA ALA A 178 0.83 7.85 1.26
C ALA A 178 0.79 8.70 -0.01
N THR A 179 1.93 9.25 -0.39
CA THR A 179 2.20 9.66 -1.78
C THR A 179 3.48 9.00 -2.28
N VAL A 180 3.54 8.72 -3.58
CA VAL A 180 4.69 8.08 -4.22
C VAL A 180 5.45 9.06 -5.08
N TYR A 181 6.72 9.25 -4.77
CA TYR A 181 7.61 10.24 -5.37
C TYR A 181 8.78 9.55 -6.10
N GLY A 182 9.20 10.12 -7.22
CA GLY A 182 10.39 9.66 -7.93
C GLY A 182 11.64 10.19 -7.24
N THR A 183 12.47 9.29 -6.72
CA THR A 183 13.66 9.58 -5.89
C THR A 183 13.36 10.31 -4.57
N LEU A 184 14.38 10.75 -3.83
CA LEU A 184 14.18 11.46 -2.56
C LEU A 184 13.64 12.89 -2.80
N PRO A 185 12.54 13.30 -2.15
CA PRO A 185 12.04 14.67 -2.22
C PRO A 185 12.93 15.63 -1.41
N SER A 186 12.84 16.91 -1.74
CA SER A 186 13.45 17.97 -0.93
C SER A 186 12.70 18.20 0.38
N ARG A 187 13.36 18.75 1.41
CA ARG A 187 12.69 19.18 2.65
C ARG A 187 11.56 20.18 2.39
N HIS A 188 11.73 21.05 1.40
CA HIS A 188 10.69 22.01 1.00
C HIS A 188 9.45 21.28 0.48
N THR A 189 9.63 20.30 -0.40
CA THR A 189 8.52 19.48 -0.93
C THR A 189 7.81 18.72 0.18
N ILE A 190 8.55 18.13 1.13
CA ILE A 190 7.96 17.43 2.28
C ILE A 190 7.12 18.39 3.13
N ALA A 191 7.65 19.59 3.43
CA ALA A 191 6.95 20.60 4.23
C ALA A 191 5.66 21.13 3.56
N GLN A 192 5.54 21.01 2.24
CA GLN A 192 4.35 21.38 1.49
C GLN A 192 3.26 20.30 1.50
N LEU A 193 3.49 19.12 2.08
CA LEU A 193 2.50 18.05 2.17
C LEU A 193 2.38 17.55 3.63
N PRO A 194 2.00 18.42 4.58
CA PRO A 194 2.01 18.09 6.00
C PRO A 194 0.98 17.00 6.37
N GLU A 195 -0.03 16.79 5.54
CA GLU A 195 -1.04 15.76 5.74
C GLU A 195 -0.61 14.36 5.25
N VAL A 196 0.51 14.21 4.54
CA VAL A 196 1.03 12.89 4.15
C VAL A 196 1.60 12.18 5.38
N ASP A 197 1.15 10.96 5.64
CA ASP A 197 1.55 10.17 6.81
C ASP A 197 2.82 9.33 6.55
N ILE A 198 3.04 8.95 5.29
CA ILE A 198 4.12 8.06 4.86
C ILE A 198 4.53 8.36 3.42
N TRP A 199 5.82 8.29 3.12
CA TRP A 199 6.32 8.50 1.76
C TRP A 199 6.69 7.19 1.08
N GLY A 200 6.19 6.98 -0.13
CA GLY A 200 6.71 5.97 -1.04
C GLY A 200 7.76 6.60 -1.94
N ILE A 201 8.92 5.97 -2.04
CA ILE A 201 10.02 6.44 -2.91
C ILE A 201 10.28 5.42 -3.99
N ASN A 202 10.12 5.83 -5.24
CA ASN A 202 10.57 5.04 -6.37
C ASN A 202 12.08 5.27 -6.56
N HIS A 203 12.83 4.19 -6.65
CA HIS A 203 14.28 4.25 -6.64
C HIS A 203 14.89 3.23 -7.60
N TYR A 204 15.61 3.74 -8.60
CA TYR A 204 16.17 2.99 -9.72
C TYR A 204 17.63 3.40 -9.96
N ASP A 205 18.45 3.45 -8.90
CA ASP A 205 19.86 3.89 -8.96
C ASP A 205 20.86 2.70 -9.01
N GLY A 206 20.54 1.68 -9.80
CA GLY A 206 21.36 0.48 -10.01
C GLY A 206 21.39 -0.48 -8.80
N LEU A 207 22.50 -1.21 -8.62
CA LEU A 207 22.61 -2.30 -7.63
C LEU A 207 22.67 -1.83 -6.16
N HIS A 208 22.71 -0.52 -5.89
CA HIS A 208 22.93 0.01 -4.55
C HIS A 208 21.91 1.09 -4.20
N MET A 209 21.29 0.97 -3.02
CA MET A 209 20.33 1.97 -2.52
C MET A 209 20.97 3.26 -1.96
N GLN A 210 22.27 3.46 -2.21
CA GLN A 210 23.10 4.65 -1.90
C GLN A 210 22.65 5.46 -0.66
N GLY A 211 22.50 4.80 0.50
CA GLY A 211 22.17 5.46 1.77
C GLY A 211 20.84 6.24 1.77
N MET A 212 19.88 5.92 0.90
CA MET A 212 18.59 6.60 0.77
C MET A 212 17.87 6.71 2.12
N LEU A 213 17.78 5.60 2.86
CA LEU A 213 17.13 5.58 4.18
C LEU A 213 17.87 6.44 5.21
N TRP A 214 19.20 6.49 5.16
CA TRP A 214 19.98 7.38 6.03
C TRP A 214 19.69 8.85 5.69
N ARG A 215 19.72 9.24 4.41
CA ARG A 215 19.36 10.60 3.97
C ARG A 215 17.94 10.97 4.40
N TRP A 216 16.98 10.06 4.21
CA TRP A 216 15.61 10.25 4.70
C TRP A 216 15.56 10.51 6.20
N SER A 217 16.32 9.75 7.00
CA SER A 217 16.38 9.93 8.45
C SER A 217 16.90 11.31 8.88
N GLN A 218 17.71 11.97 8.05
CA GLN A 218 18.14 13.33 8.30
C GLN A 218 17.04 14.34 7.93
N MET A 219 16.21 14.02 6.93
CA MET A 219 15.22 14.93 6.35
C MET A 219 13.85 14.95 7.05
N SER A 220 13.37 13.78 7.49
CA SER A 220 12.00 13.61 7.96
C SER A 220 11.88 12.62 9.13
N GLY A 221 10.89 12.86 9.98
CA GLY A 221 10.45 11.95 11.04
C GLY A 221 9.40 10.93 10.59
N LEU A 222 8.86 11.08 9.37
CA LEU A 222 7.85 10.19 8.81
C LEU A 222 8.47 8.84 8.39
N PRO A 223 7.69 7.75 8.38
CA PRO A 223 8.09 6.51 7.74
C PRO A 223 8.27 6.69 6.23
N VAL A 224 9.09 5.82 5.65
CA VAL A 224 9.31 5.72 4.21
C VAL A 224 9.32 4.26 3.79
N PHE A 225 8.78 3.95 2.62
CA PHE A 225 8.88 2.65 1.98
C PHE A 225 9.37 2.81 0.53
N LEU A 226 9.87 1.73 -0.06
CA LEU A 226 10.16 1.70 -1.49
C LEU A 226 8.86 1.52 -2.25
N GLY A 227 8.46 2.56 -2.98
CA GLY A 227 7.26 2.55 -3.80
C GLY A 227 7.41 1.63 -5.01
N GLU A 228 8.59 1.68 -5.64
CA GLU A 228 9.03 0.87 -6.76
C GLU A 228 10.58 0.78 -6.72
N TYR A 229 11.10 -0.38 -7.08
CA TYR A 229 12.53 -0.58 -7.33
C TYR A 229 12.69 -1.85 -8.20
N GLY A 230 13.81 -1.99 -8.91
CA GLY A 230 14.04 -3.15 -9.76
C GLY A 230 15.49 -3.28 -10.18
N ALA A 231 15.95 -4.53 -10.29
CA ALA A 231 17.32 -4.87 -10.67
C ALA A 231 17.64 -4.46 -12.12
N ASP A 232 16.64 -4.35 -12.99
CA ASP A 232 16.77 -3.92 -14.39
C ASP A 232 16.79 -2.39 -14.57
N SER A 233 17.04 -1.64 -13.49
CA SER A 233 17.43 -0.24 -13.62
C SER A 233 18.80 -0.16 -14.28
N TYR A 234 18.79 0.06 -15.59
CA TYR A 234 19.95 0.16 -16.46
C TYR A 234 21.12 0.93 -15.81
N ASN A 235 22.31 0.32 -15.87
CA ASN A 235 23.57 1.06 -16.03
C ASN A 235 23.70 1.49 -17.49
#